data_AF-A0A7C4QDA3-F1
#
_entry.id   AF-A0A7C4QDA3-F1
#
_cell.length_a   1.000
_cell.length_b   1.000
_cell.length_c   1.000
_cell.angle_alpha   90.00
_cell.angle_beta   90.00
_cell.angle_gamma   90.00
#
_symmetry.space_group_name_H-M   'P 1'
#
loop_
_entity.id
_entity.type
_entity.pdbx_description
1 polymer ?
#
loop_
_entity_poly.entity_id
_entity_poly.type
_entity_poly.pdbx_seq_one_letter_code
_entity_poly.pdbx_strand_id
1 'polypeptide(L)'
;MPQFPSRFPLAHLPTPLEPLPRLSHALGVRLFVKRDDQTGLAGGGNKTRKLEHLTAEALAQDADTLVTVGAVQSNHCRQTAAAAARAGLRCVLVLSGHPPSSGVTGNLLLDYLLGAEVRWAGDRPRDAVYREVVEAERAAGRRPYAIPLGGSTALGAAAYAAATLELKAQLDAQGLAFNRIVFASSSAGTQAGIVVGARLAGLRSQVLGISVDLPAPALQGLVARLATETAARLGAPHTCAPDDIAVNADYLGAGYAVMGAPEREAITLFAQIEGLLLDPVYTGRAAAGLIDLIRRGVIGPDETVLFWHTGGAPALFAYSDQLTPTPDH
;
A
#
# COMPACT_ATOMS: atom_id res chain seq x y z
N MET A 1 11.74 24.36 6.50
CA MET A 1 11.73 22.95 6.96
C MET A 1 10.39 22.34 6.59
N PRO A 2 10.34 21.07 6.17
CA PRO A 2 9.08 20.43 5.80
C PRO A 2 8.11 20.40 7.00
N GLN A 3 6.84 20.71 6.77
CA GLN A 3 5.81 20.73 7.79
C GLN A 3 4.95 19.47 7.69
N PHE A 4 5.13 18.54 8.62
CA PHE A 4 4.34 17.31 8.65
C PHE A 4 2.99 17.55 9.33
N PRO A 5 1.88 17.06 8.76
CA PRO A 5 0.55 17.21 9.35
C PRO A 5 0.40 16.45 10.68
N SER A 6 -0.60 16.84 11.47
CA SER A 6 -1.00 16.14 12.70
C SER A 6 -1.28 14.66 12.45
N ARG A 7 -1.07 13.84 13.49
CA ARG A 7 -1.26 12.39 13.47
C ARG A 7 -2.16 11.95 14.62
N PHE A 8 -3.05 11.02 14.33
CA PHE A 8 -3.72 10.17 15.31
C PHE A 8 -2.93 8.86 15.37
N PRO A 9 -2.30 8.50 16.50
CA PRO A 9 -1.35 7.39 16.56
C PRO A 9 -2.04 6.04 16.34
N LEU A 10 -1.72 5.38 15.23
CA LEU A 10 -2.24 4.07 14.84
C LEU A 10 -1.13 3.05 14.55
N ALA A 11 0.05 3.52 14.10
CA ALA A 11 1.13 2.66 13.63
C ALA A 11 2.18 2.41 14.73
N HIS A 12 2.73 1.19 14.74
CA HIS A 12 3.97 0.90 15.45
C HIS A 12 5.16 1.38 14.60
N LEU A 13 5.78 2.50 15.00
CA LEU A 13 6.89 3.14 14.28
C LEU A 13 8.11 3.34 15.20
N PRO A 14 9.34 3.39 14.64
CA PRO A 14 9.68 3.13 13.24
C PRO A 14 9.51 1.65 12.89
N THR A 15 9.15 1.32 11.63
CA THR A 15 9.07 -0.10 11.24
C THR A 15 10.48 -0.67 11.00
N PRO A 16 10.71 -1.96 11.26
CA PRO A 16 12.03 -2.56 11.07
C PRO A 16 12.58 -2.44 9.63
N LEU A 17 13.90 -2.30 9.54
CA LEU A 17 14.70 -2.44 8.32
C LEU A 17 15.61 -3.65 8.53
N GLU A 18 15.44 -4.70 7.73
CA GLU A 18 16.07 -6.01 7.95
C GLU A 18 16.83 -6.46 6.70
N PRO A 19 18.03 -7.05 6.83
CA PRO A 19 18.66 -7.76 5.71
C PRO A 19 17.89 -9.04 5.38
N LEU A 20 17.91 -9.45 4.11
CA LEU A 20 17.37 -10.72 3.63
C LEU A 20 18.53 -11.63 3.16
N PRO A 21 19.37 -12.15 4.07
CA PRO A 21 20.64 -12.77 3.70
C PRO A 21 20.47 -14.04 2.87
N ARG A 22 19.43 -14.83 3.12
CA ARG A 22 19.23 -16.11 2.42
C ARG A 22 18.68 -15.88 1.01
N LEU A 23 17.75 -14.95 0.86
CA LEU A 23 17.21 -14.54 -0.44
C LEU A 23 18.26 -13.78 -1.24
N SER A 24 19.08 -12.97 -0.58
CA SER A 24 20.24 -12.31 -1.21
C SER A 24 21.18 -13.35 -1.82
N HIS A 25 21.53 -14.38 -1.06
CA HIS A 25 22.35 -15.48 -1.56
C HIS A 25 21.67 -16.24 -2.71
N ALA A 26 20.37 -16.53 -2.59
CA ALA A 26 19.63 -17.26 -3.61
C ALA A 26 19.49 -16.50 -4.94
N LEU A 27 19.42 -15.15 -4.89
CA LEU A 27 19.22 -14.30 -6.07
C LEU A 27 20.50 -13.61 -6.56
N GLY A 28 21.61 -13.69 -5.82
CA GLY A 28 22.90 -13.11 -6.21
C GLY A 28 22.97 -11.58 -6.11
N VAL A 29 22.16 -10.95 -5.27
CA VAL A 29 22.11 -9.49 -5.05
C VAL A 29 21.89 -9.17 -3.58
N ARG A 30 22.32 -8.01 -3.09
CA ARG A 30 22.10 -7.61 -1.68
C ARG A 30 20.69 -7.08 -1.47
N LEU A 31 19.88 -7.81 -0.72
CA LEU A 31 18.47 -7.49 -0.45
C LEU A 31 18.23 -7.12 1.01
N PHE A 32 17.39 -6.10 1.17
CA PHE A 32 16.83 -5.66 2.45
C PHE A 32 15.32 -5.56 2.33
N VAL A 33 14.63 -5.57 3.47
CA VAL A 33 13.18 -5.33 3.55
C VAL A 33 12.85 -4.23 4.54
N LYS A 34 11.95 -3.32 4.15
CA LYS A 34 11.29 -2.39 5.08
C LYS A 34 9.93 -2.95 5.47
N ARG A 35 9.72 -3.21 6.76
CA ARG A 35 8.62 -4.00 7.31
C ARG A 35 7.34 -3.21 7.59
N ASP A 36 6.79 -2.55 6.58
CA ASP A 36 5.50 -1.84 6.73
C ASP A 36 4.29 -2.80 6.82
N ASP A 37 4.49 -4.10 6.60
CA ASP A 37 3.56 -5.14 7.04
C ASP A 37 3.38 -5.15 8.57
N GLN A 38 4.37 -4.68 9.32
CA GLN A 38 4.38 -4.67 10.79
C GLN A 38 3.88 -3.35 11.42
N THR A 39 3.18 -2.49 10.68
CA THR A 39 2.59 -1.27 11.26
C THR A 39 1.52 -1.55 12.32
N GLY A 40 1.06 -2.79 12.48
CA GLY A 40 0.29 -3.27 13.64
C GLY A 40 -1.23 -3.17 13.52
N LEU A 41 -1.78 -2.13 12.88
CA LEU A 41 -3.23 -1.89 12.84
C LEU A 41 -4.00 -2.99 12.07
N ALA A 42 -4.74 -3.83 12.80
CA ALA A 42 -5.55 -4.93 12.27
C ALA A 42 -4.79 -5.85 11.29
N GLY A 43 -3.56 -6.25 11.61
CA GLY A 43 -2.70 -7.02 10.71
C GLY A 43 -1.80 -6.16 9.80
N GLY A 44 -1.72 -4.85 10.07
CA GLY A 44 -0.72 -3.94 9.53
C GLY A 44 -0.82 -3.68 8.02
N GLY A 45 0.24 -3.09 7.48
CA GLY A 45 0.36 -2.66 6.09
C GLY A 45 0.53 -1.16 5.90
N ASN A 46 0.65 -0.77 4.64
CA ASN A 46 1.04 0.58 4.26
C ASN A 46 0.00 1.67 4.55
N LYS A 47 -1.29 1.32 4.65
CA LYS A 47 -2.37 2.32 4.78
C LYS A 47 -2.43 2.91 6.18
N THR A 48 -2.00 2.17 7.20
CA THR A 48 -1.92 2.63 8.60
C THR A 48 -1.23 3.99 8.68
N ARG A 49 -0.05 4.13 8.06
CA ARG A 49 0.71 5.40 8.05
C ARG A 49 -0.12 6.56 7.47
N LYS A 50 -0.83 6.33 6.36
CA LYS A 50 -1.67 7.36 5.72
C LYS A 50 -2.87 7.71 6.60
N LEU A 51 -3.48 6.69 7.19
CA LEU A 51 -4.67 6.81 8.02
C LEU A 51 -4.40 7.56 9.32
N GLU A 52 -3.19 7.54 9.89
CA GLU A 52 -2.88 8.39 11.04
C GLU A 52 -3.17 9.87 10.77
N HIS A 53 -2.84 10.34 9.57
CA HIS A 53 -3.09 11.73 9.18
C HIS A 53 -4.53 11.97 8.75
N LEU A 54 -5.12 11.06 7.98
CA LEU A 54 -6.51 11.18 7.51
C LEU A 54 -7.50 11.11 8.68
N THR A 55 -7.27 10.23 9.65
CA THR A 55 -8.07 10.14 10.87
C THR A 55 -7.89 11.38 11.75
N ALA A 56 -6.68 11.92 11.85
CA ALA A 56 -6.48 13.20 12.55
C ALA A 56 -7.25 14.35 11.90
N GLU A 57 -7.24 14.43 10.57
CA GLU A 57 -8.01 15.46 9.83
C GLU A 57 -9.52 15.23 9.97
N ALA A 58 -10.00 13.99 9.94
CA ALA A 58 -11.40 13.65 10.18
C ALA A 58 -11.87 14.11 11.57
N LEU A 59 -11.09 13.82 12.61
CA LEU A 59 -11.39 14.24 13.99
C LEU A 59 -11.37 15.77 14.13
N ALA A 60 -10.43 16.44 13.48
CA ALA A 60 -10.36 17.91 13.48
C ALA A 60 -11.53 18.58 12.74
N GLN A 61 -12.21 17.85 11.86
CA GLN A 61 -13.43 18.27 11.17
C GLN A 61 -14.71 17.78 11.87
N ASP A 62 -14.58 17.31 13.13
CA ASP A 62 -15.67 16.76 13.94
C ASP A 62 -16.42 15.60 13.26
N ALA A 63 -15.78 14.87 12.33
CA ALA A 63 -16.41 13.76 11.65
C ALA A 63 -16.84 12.67 12.65
N ASP A 64 -17.99 12.03 12.39
CA ASP A 64 -18.50 10.91 13.20
C ASP A 64 -18.42 9.57 12.45
N THR A 65 -18.15 9.61 11.14
CA THR A 65 -18.17 8.46 10.25
C THR A 65 -17.04 8.55 9.24
N LEU A 66 -16.24 7.50 9.10
CA LEU A 66 -15.32 7.34 7.97
C LEU A 66 -16.03 6.58 6.85
N VAL A 67 -16.00 7.11 5.63
CA VAL A 67 -16.52 6.44 4.44
C VAL A 67 -15.37 6.20 3.47
N THR A 68 -15.15 4.95 3.07
CA THR A 68 -14.13 4.62 2.06
C THR A 68 -14.63 3.56 1.09
N VAL A 69 -13.77 3.18 0.15
CA VAL A 69 -14.12 2.42 -1.03
C VAL A 69 -12.99 1.46 -1.43
N GLY A 70 -13.34 0.27 -1.93
CA GLY A 70 -12.34 -0.72 -2.37
C GLY A 70 -12.92 -1.98 -3.00
N ALA A 71 -12.04 -2.95 -3.29
CA ALA A 71 -12.45 -4.31 -3.65
C ALA A 71 -12.77 -5.14 -2.40
N VAL A 72 -13.35 -6.34 -2.57
CA VAL A 72 -13.75 -7.23 -1.47
C VAL A 72 -12.61 -7.53 -0.50
N GLN A 73 -11.40 -7.77 -1.02
CA GLN A 73 -10.21 -8.05 -0.21
C GLN A 73 -9.33 -6.81 0.00
N SER A 74 -9.92 -5.61 0.03
CA SER A 74 -9.20 -4.35 0.14
C SER A 74 -8.50 -4.20 1.49
N ASN A 75 -7.16 -4.22 1.47
CA ASN A 75 -6.33 -3.87 2.62
C ASN A 75 -6.62 -2.45 3.15
N HIS A 76 -7.04 -1.54 2.25
CA HIS A 76 -7.39 -0.17 2.62
C HIS A 76 -8.70 -0.09 3.39
N CYS A 77 -9.71 -0.85 2.99
CA CYS A 77 -10.99 -0.89 3.69
C CYS A 77 -10.79 -1.41 5.12
N ARG A 78 -10.09 -2.54 5.25
CA ARG A 78 -9.75 -3.16 6.53
C ARG A 78 -9.00 -2.24 7.48
N GLN A 79 -7.97 -1.55 6.99
CA GLN A 79 -7.23 -0.59 7.82
C GLN A 79 -8.05 0.66 8.15
N THR A 80 -8.96 1.09 7.26
CA THR A 80 -9.86 2.23 7.54
C THR A 80 -10.90 1.88 8.60
N ALA A 81 -11.50 0.70 8.52
CA ALA A 81 -12.39 0.17 9.56
C ALA A 81 -11.69 0.10 10.92
N ALA A 82 -10.44 -0.38 10.95
CA ALA A 82 -9.65 -0.43 12.16
C ALA A 82 -9.33 0.96 12.72
N ALA A 83 -9.00 1.91 11.85
CA ALA A 83 -8.75 3.30 12.25
C ALA A 83 -10.01 3.95 12.82
N ALA A 84 -11.18 3.73 12.21
CA ALA A 84 -12.46 4.20 12.70
C ALA A 84 -12.77 3.63 14.09
N ALA A 85 -12.65 2.31 14.27
CA ALA A 85 -12.87 1.65 15.55
C ALA A 85 -11.94 2.19 16.65
N ARG A 86 -10.65 2.41 16.35
CA ARG A 86 -9.67 2.99 17.29
C ARG A 86 -9.98 4.44 17.64
N ALA A 87 -10.55 5.21 16.72
CA ALA A 87 -10.92 6.61 16.92
C ALA A 87 -12.33 6.78 17.51
N GLY A 88 -13.09 5.70 17.70
CA GLY A 88 -14.49 5.77 18.16
C GLY A 88 -15.46 6.31 17.10
N LEU A 89 -15.13 6.15 15.82
CA LEU A 89 -15.93 6.59 14.68
C LEU A 89 -16.68 5.41 14.05
N ARG A 90 -17.81 5.70 13.40
CA ARG A 90 -18.48 4.74 12.51
C ARG A 90 -17.61 4.51 11.26
N CYS A 91 -17.81 3.38 10.59
CA CYS A 91 -17.16 3.09 9.31
C CYS A 91 -18.16 2.54 8.30
N VAL A 92 -18.20 3.14 7.10
CA VAL A 92 -18.96 2.62 5.95
C VAL A 92 -18.00 2.31 4.81
N LEU A 93 -18.01 1.06 4.35
CA LEU A 93 -17.17 0.56 3.28
C LEU A 93 -18.00 0.34 2.02
N VAL A 94 -17.63 0.99 0.92
CA VAL A 94 -18.25 0.74 -0.38
C VAL A 94 -17.39 -0.26 -1.17
N LEU A 95 -17.87 -1.49 -1.31
CA LEU A 95 -17.13 -2.57 -1.94
C LEU A 95 -17.63 -2.83 -3.37
N SER A 96 -16.69 -3.05 -4.30
CA SER A 96 -16.99 -3.50 -5.66
C SER A 96 -17.75 -4.83 -5.67
N GLY A 97 -18.64 -4.99 -6.65
CA GLY A 97 -19.31 -6.26 -6.92
C GLY A 97 -20.38 -6.60 -5.89
N HIS A 98 -20.65 -7.90 -5.76
CA HIS A 98 -21.70 -8.47 -4.93
C HIS A 98 -21.10 -9.21 -3.73
N PRO A 99 -21.87 -9.45 -2.65
CA PRO A 99 -21.44 -10.30 -1.54
C PRO A 99 -20.94 -11.67 -2.04
N PRO A 100 -19.83 -12.20 -1.49
CA PRO A 100 -19.31 -13.50 -1.91
C PRO A 100 -20.30 -14.63 -1.55
N SER A 101 -20.48 -15.57 -2.47
CA SER A 101 -21.29 -16.78 -2.24
C SER A 101 -20.54 -17.87 -1.48
N SER A 102 -19.21 -17.89 -1.55
CA SER A 102 -18.31 -18.89 -0.95
C SER A 102 -17.95 -18.60 0.51
N GLY A 103 -18.72 -17.76 1.20
CA GLY A 103 -18.47 -17.37 2.58
C GLY A 103 -17.53 -16.16 2.73
N VAL A 104 -17.28 -15.78 3.98
CA VAL A 104 -16.54 -14.57 4.36
C VAL A 104 -15.16 -14.96 4.90
N THR A 105 -14.10 -14.45 4.27
CA THR A 105 -12.70 -14.72 4.63
C THR A 105 -11.81 -13.48 4.42
N GLY A 106 -10.57 -13.56 4.91
CA GLY A 106 -9.54 -12.54 4.72
C GLY A 106 -9.96 -11.16 5.23
N ASN A 107 -9.69 -10.11 4.44
CA ASN A 107 -9.99 -8.73 4.83
C ASN A 107 -11.49 -8.50 5.07
N LEU A 108 -12.39 -9.13 4.31
CA LEU A 108 -13.84 -8.96 4.50
C LEU A 108 -14.31 -9.48 5.87
N LEU A 109 -13.74 -10.59 6.34
CA LEU A 109 -14.02 -11.08 7.71
C LEU A 109 -13.60 -10.03 8.75
N LEU A 110 -12.40 -9.47 8.58
CA LEU A 110 -11.88 -8.45 9.47
C LEU A 110 -12.72 -7.16 9.42
N ASP A 111 -13.21 -6.76 8.25
CA ASP A 111 -14.10 -5.60 8.09
C ASP A 111 -15.34 -5.73 8.98
N TYR A 112 -16.00 -6.90 8.99
CA TYR A 112 -17.17 -7.14 9.84
C TYR A 112 -16.80 -7.20 11.33
N LEU A 113 -15.69 -7.85 11.70
CA LEU A 113 -15.24 -7.90 13.10
C LEU A 113 -14.90 -6.52 13.66
N LEU A 114 -14.44 -5.61 12.80
CA LEU A 114 -14.15 -4.21 13.14
C LEU A 114 -15.42 -3.33 13.17
N GLY A 115 -16.59 -3.91 12.94
CA GLY A 115 -17.88 -3.22 13.03
C GLY A 115 -18.18 -2.33 11.82
N ALA A 116 -17.54 -2.55 10.67
CA ALA A 116 -17.81 -1.77 9.48
C ALA A 116 -19.15 -2.13 8.84
N GLU A 117 -19.88 -1.12 8.37
CA GLU A 117 -21.06 -1.31 7.52
C GLU A 117 -20.60 -1.46 6.07
N VAL A 118 -21.01 -2.55 5.42
CA VAL A 118 -20.64 -2.82 4.02
C VAL A 118 -21.78 -2.46 3.08
N ARG A 119 -21.49 -1.61 2.09
CA ARG A 119 -22.37 -1.27 0.97
C ARG A 119 -21.79 -1.84 -0.32
N TRP A 120 -22.52 -2.75 -0.94
CA TRP A 120 -22.10 -3.40 -2.18
C TRP A 120 -22.50 -2.55 -3.38
N ALA A 121 -21.55 -2.31 -4.29
CA ALA A 121 -21.81 -1.57 -5.51
C ALA A 121 -22.61 -2.38 -6.54
N GLY A 122 -22.63 -3.71 -6.41
CA GLY A 122 -23.17 -4.61 -7.43
C GLY A 122 -22.46 -4.38 -8.76
N ASP A 123 -23.25 -4.27 -9.83
CA ASP A 123 -22.76 -4.01 -11.19
C ASP A 123 -22.57 -2.52 -11.49
N ARG A 124 -22.81 -1.64 -10.51
CA ARG A 124 -22.70 -0.20 -10.68
C ARG A 124 -21.24 0.26 -10.53
N PRO A 125 -20.88 1.39 -11.16
CA PRO A 125 -19.58 2.01 -10.91
C PRO A 125 -19.41 2.33 -9.43
N ARG A 126 -18.48 1.64 -8.77
CA ARG A 126 -18.22 1.76 -7.34
C ARG A 126 -18.02 3.20 -6.87
N ASP A 127 -17.36 4.04 -7.66
CA ASP A 127 -17.11 5.45 -7.32
C ASP A 127 -18.37 6.33 -7.41
N ALA A 128 -19.40 5.91 -8.16
CA ALA A 128 -20.72 6.54 -8.13
C ALA A 128 -21.46 6.17 -6.84
N VAL A 129 -21.48 4.88 -6.49
CA VAL A 129 -22.08 4.39 -5.24
C VAL A 129 -21.39 5.01 -4.01
N TYR A 130 -20.07 5.16 -4.06
CA TYR A 130 -19.30 5.83 -3.01
C TYR A 130 -19.79 7.26 -2.76
N ARG A 131 -19.99 8.06 -3.82
CA ARG A 131 -20.54 9.42 -3.69
C ARG A 131 -21.95 9.41 -3.13
N GLU A 132 -22.81 8.51 -3.60
CA GLU A 132 -24.18 8.36 -3.10
C GLU A 132 -24.23 8.00 -1.62
N VAL A 133 -23.37 7.08 -1.17
CA VAL A 133 -23.27 6.71 0.24
C VAL A 133 -22.83 7.91 1.08
N VAL A 134 -21.81 8.67 0.63
CA VAL A 134 -21.38 9.88 1.34
C VAL A 134 -22.52 10.89 1.48
N GLU A 135 -23.29 11.15 0.41
CA GLU A 135 -24.44 12.07 0.49
C GLU A 135 -25.58 11.49 1.36
N ALA A 136 -25.81 10.18 1.33
CA ALA A 136 -26.83 9.53 2.17
C ALA A 136 -26.49 9.63 3.66
N GLU A 137 -25.21 9.48 4.03
CA GLU A 137 -24.74 9.70 5.40
C GLU A 137 -25.00 11.15 5.84
N ARG A 138 -24.70 12.14 4.99
CA ARG A 138 -25.00 13.57 5.28
C ARG A 138 -26.49 13.82 5.42
N ALA A 139 -27.30 13.29 4.50
CA ALA A 139 -28.76 13.45 4.52
C ALA A 139 -29.39 12.84 5.78
N ALA A 140 -28.76 11.82 6.36
CA ALA A 140 -29.16 11.22 7.62
C ALA A 140 -28.61 11.94 8.86
N GLY A 141 -28.08 13.17 8.71
CA GLY A 141 -27.61 14.02 9.81
C GLY A 141 -26.22 13.66 10.36
N ARG A 142 -25.48 12.76 9.68
CA ARG A 142 -24.11 12.37 10.07
C ARG A 142 -23.08 13.30 9.43
N ARG A 143 -21.85 13.24 9.94
CA ARG A 143 -20.70 14.02 9.44
C ARG A 143 -19.66 13.07 8.84
N PRO A 144 -19.87 12.58 7.60
CA PRO A 144 -18.96 11.65 6.97
C PRO A 144 -17.67 12.33 6.49
N TYR A 145 -16.53 11.75 6.85
CA TYR A 145 -15.23 12.04 6.24
C TYR A 145 -14.95 11.03 5.13
N ALA A 146 -14.89 11.54 3.90
CA ALA A 146 -14.79 10.75 2.68
C ALA A 146 -13.31 10.48 2.34
N ILE A 147 -12.89 9.22 2.46
CA ILE A 147 -11.52 8.78 2.17
C ILE A 147 -11.47 8.13 0.78
N PRO A 148 -10.73 8.69 -0.19
CA PRO A 148 -10.62 8.10 -1.52
C PRO A 148 -9.81 6.81 -1.49
N LEU A 149 -9.96 5.99 -2.55
CA LEU A 149 -9.29 4.70 -2.71
C LEU A 149 -7.80 4.76 -2.31
N GLY A 150 -7.43 3.92 -1.36
CA GLY A 150 -6.05 3.77 -0.88
C GLY A 150 -5.54 4.90 0.01
N GLY A 151 -6.40 5.84 0.42
CA GLY A 151 -6.04 7.05 1.16
C GLY A 151 -5.07 7.94 0.37
N SER A 152 -5.18 7.92 -0.96
CA SER A 152 -4.21 8.57 -1.85
C SER A 152 -4.58 10.02 -2.12
N THR A 153 -4.36 10.83 -1.10
CA THR A 153 -4.40 12.31 -1.13
C THR A 153 -3.02 12.86 -0.82
N ALA A 154 -2.79 14.16 -1.05
CA ALA A 154 -1.53 14.82 -0.64
C ALA A 154 -1.26 14.65 0.87
N LEU A 155 -2.32 14.65 1.70
CA LEU A 155 -2.23 14.37 3.13
C LEU A 155 -1.78 12.92 3.40
N GLY A 156 -2.42 11.94 2.77
CA GLY A 156 -2.06 10.54 2.95
C GLY A 156 -0.66 10.22 2.41
N ALA A 157 -0.25 10.83 1.30
CA ALA A 157 1.08 10.67 0.72
C ALA A 157 2.18 11.33 1.57
N ALA A 158 1.89 12.41 2.30
CA ALA A 158 2.83 13.01 3.26
C ALA A 158 3.33 12.00 4.30
N ALA A 159 2.51 11.01 4.66
CA ALA A 159 2.90 9.92 5.55
C ALA A 159 4.10 9.11 5.03
N TYR A 160 4.18 8.92 3.71
CA TYR A 160 5.29 8.19 3.08
C TYR A 160 6.52 9.07 2.82
N ALA A 161 6.33 10.39 2.74
CA ALA A 161 7.47 11.31 2.84
C ALA A 161 8.13 11.20 4.23
N ALA A 162 7.33 11.19 5.31
CA ALA A 162 7.82 10.96 6.67
C ALA A 162 8.47 9.57 6.82
N ALA A 163 7.85 8.52 6.29
CA ALA A 163 8.40 7.16 6.31
C ALA A 163 9.74 7.04 5.56
N THR A 164 9.97 7.88 4.54
CA THR A 164 11.24 7.91 3.82
C THR A 164 12.32 8.66 4.59
N LEU A 165 11.96 9.69 5.36
CA LEU A 165 12.89 10.32 6.32
C LEU A 165 13.24 9.34 7.46
N GLU A 166 12.26 8.56 7.93
CA GLU A 166 12.48 7.45 8.87
C GLU A 166 13.48 6.44 8.30
N LEU A 167 13.30 6.01 7.04
CA LEU A 167 14.25 5.16 6.35
C LEU A 167 15.65 5.81 6.29
N LYS A 168 15.76 7.08 5.88
CA LYS A 168 17.04 7.80 5.81
C LYS A 168 17.79 7.77 7.15
N ALA A 169 17.09 8.01 8.26
CA ALA A 169 17.70 7.93 9.59
C ALA A 169 18.21 6.51 9.92
N GLN A 170 17.45 5.47 9.55
CA GLN A 170 17.89 4.08 9.71
C GLN A 170 19.12 3.74 8.85
N LEU A 171 19.20 4.30 7.63
CA LEU A 171 20.36 4.12 6.75
C LEU A 171 21.61 4.80 7.30
N ASP A 172 21.49 6.04 7.76
CA ASP A 172 22.61 6.79 8.33
C ASP A 172 23.17 6.11 9.57
N ALA A 173 22.29 5.62 10.45
CA ALA A 173 22.69 4.92 11.66
C ALA A 173 23.47 3.61 11.39
N GLN A 174 23.25 2.99 10.22
CA GLN A 174 23.89 1.73 9.83
C GLN A 174 24.99 1.92 8.77
N GLY A 175 25.25 3.15 8.31
CA GLY A 175 26.17 3.41 7.20
C GLY A 175 25.75 2.76 5.88
N LEU A 176 24.43 2.58 5.67
CA LEU A 176 23.87 1.90 4.50
C LEU A 176 23.46 2.90 3.41
N ALA A 177 23.48 2.43 2.17
CA ALA A 177 22.88 3.12 1.04
C ALA A 177 22.27 2.10 0.09
N PHE A 178 21.14 2.46 -0.54
CA PHE A 178 20.46 1.62 -1.51
C PHE A 178 20.54 2.22 -2.91
N ASN A 179 20.75 1.36 -3.90
CA ASN A 179 20.65 1.71 -5.30
C ASN A 179 19.17 1.85 -5.71
N ARG A 180 18.29 0.98 -5.19
CA ARG A 180 16.87 0.96 -5.54
C ARG A 180 15.97 0.68 -4.34
N ILE A 181 14.77 1.25 -4.39
CA ILE A 181 13.65 0.97 -3.51
C ILE A 181 12.51 0.43 -4.39
N VAL A 182 12.12 -0.82 -4.18
CA VAL A 182 11.14 -1.55 -5.00
C VAL A 182 9.91 -1.90 -4.17
N PHE A 183 8.72 -1.64 -4.72
CA PHE A 183 7.45 -1.91 -4.04
C PHE A 183 6.25 -1.89 -4.99
N ALA A 184 5.10 -2.37 -4.51
CA ALA A 184 3.84 -2.37 -5.26
C ALA A 184 3.24 -0.95 -5.33
N SER A 185 2.77 -0.55 -6.51
CA SER A 185 2.11 0.73 -6.75
C SER A 185 0.81 0.55 -7.55
N SER A 186 -0.25 1.26 -7.15
CA SER A 186 -1.59 1.21 -7.76
C SER A 186 -2.24 2.59 -7.61
N SER A 187 -2.92 2.85 -6.50
CA SER A 187 -3.50 4.17 -6.16
C SER A 187 -2.48 5.32 -5.98
N ALA A 188 -1.21 5.18 -6.35
CA ALA A 188 -0.13 6.18 -6.36
C ALA A 188 0.36 6.76 -5.02
N GLY A 189 -0.47 6.90 -3.97
CA GLY A 189 -0.10 7.69 -2.79
C GLY A 189 1.09 7.21 -1.97
N THR A 190 1.42 5.92 -2.02
CA THR A 190 2.66 5.41 -1.39
C THR A 190 3.88 5.85 -2.19
N GLN A 191 3.87 5.63 -3.51
CA GLN A 191 4.97 6.02 -4.40
C GLN A 191 5.19 7.54 -4.39
N ALA A 192 4.12 8.32 -4.48
CA ALA A 192 4.19 9.78 -4.45
C ALA A 192 4.89 10.30 -3.19
N GLY A 193 4.52 9.76 -2.02
CA GLY A 193 5.16 10.11 -0.77
C GLY A 193 6.63 9.68 -0.71
N ILE A 194 6.97 8.49 -1.21
CA ILE A 194 8.37 8.03 -1.24
C ILE A 194 9.21 8.90 -2.19
N VAL A 195 8.69 9.29 -3.35
CA VAL A 195 9.38 10.20 -4.29
C VAL A 195 9.69 11.54 -3.63
N VAL A 196 8.69 12.16 -2.99
CA VAL A 196 8.88 13.43 -2.27
C VAL A 196 9.85 13.26 -1.11
N GLY A 197 9.69 12.20 -0.31
CA GLY A 197 10.55 11.89 0.83
C GLY A 197 12.00 11.64 0.42
N ALA A 198 12.23 10.93 -0.68
CA ALA A 198 13.56 10.65 -1.20
C ALA A 198 14.28 11.94 -1.60
N ARG A 199 13.56 12.86 -2.27
CA ARG A 199 14.08 14.20 -2.58
C ARG A 199 14.42 14.99 -1.31
N LEU A 200 13.51 15.03 -0.34
CA LEU A 200 13.73 15.74 0.94
C LEU A 200 14.90 15.16 1.75
N ALA A 201 15.08 13.84 1.69
CA ALA A 201 16.17 13.12 2.35
C ALA A 201 17.51 13.19 1.60
N GLY A 202 17.53 13.69 0.36
CA GLY A 202 18.70 13.61 -0.52
C GLY A 202 19.09 12.16 -0.88
N LEU A 203 18.14 11.23 -0.89
CA LEU A 203 18.37 9.86 -1.31
C LEU A 203 18.66 9.82 -2.82
N ARG A 204 19.70 9.08 -3.19
CA ARG A 204 20.07 8.82 -4.60
C ARG A 204 19.46 7.53 -5.16
N SER A 205 18.70 6.80 -4.34
CA SER A 205 18.06 5.56 -4.72
C SER A 205 17.00 5.79 -5.79
N GLN A 206 16.93 4.91 -6.78
CA GLN A 206 15.79 4.88 -7.71
C GLN A 206 14.55 4.35 -6.97
N VAL A 207 13.48 5.14 -6.97
CA VAL A 207 12.18 4.76 -6.39
C VAL A 207 11.34 4.07 -7.47
N LEU A 208 11.39 2.73 -7.53
CA LEU A 208 10.75 1.94 -8.56
C LEU A 208 9.42 1.34 -8.06
N GLY A 209 8.32 1.85 -8.59
CA GLY A 209 7.00 1.26 -8.38
C GLY A 209 6.72 0.14 -9.40
N ILE A 210 6.44 -1.07 -8.91
CA ILE A 210 5.87 -2.14 -9.74
C ILE A 210 4.36 -1.93 -9.79
N SER A 211 3.83 -1.64 -10.97
CA SER A 211 2.41 -1.40 -11.17
C SER A 211 1.62 -2.68 -10.96
N VAL A 212 0.49 -2.55 -10.27
CA VAL A 212 -0.42 -3.68 -10.00
C VAL A 212 -1.59 -3.70 -10.96
N ASP A 213 -2.07 -2.55 -11.44
CA ASP A 213 -3.33 -2.44 -12.18
C ASP A 213 -3.35 -1.43 -13.32
N LEU A 214 -2.30 -0.60 -13.45
CA LEU A 214 -2.30 0.51 -14.41
C LEU A 214 -1.12 0.43 -15.40
N PRO A 215 -1.31 0.80 -16.67
CA PRO A 215 -0.20 1.03 -17.60
C PRO A 215 0.73 2.13 -17.06
N ALA A 216 2.03 2.04 -17.41
CA ALA A 216 3.04 2.94 -16.87
C ALA A 216 2.71 4.44 -17.07
N PRO A 217 2.31 4.94 -18.26
CA PRO A 217 2.02 6.36 -18.43
C PRO A 217 0.89 6.87 -17.53
N ALA A 218 -0.14 6.05 -17.30
CA ALA A 218 -1.26 6.40 -16.44
C ALA A 218 -0.81 6.49 -14.97
N LEU A 219 -0.06 5.50 -14.49
CA LEU A 219 0.43 5.51 -13.11
C LEU A 219 1.46 6.62 -12.87
N GLN A 220 2.37 6.86 -13.81
CA GLN A 220 3.35 7.96 -13.76
C GLN A 220 2.65 9.31 -13.61
N GLY A 221 1.61 9.57 -14.42
CA GLY A 221 0.82 10.79 -14.32
C GLY A 221 0.15 10.98 -12.95
N LEU A 222 -0.45 9.91 -12.42
CA LEU A 222 -1.08 9.95 -11.08
C LEU A 222 -0.08 10.22 -9.97
N VAL A 223 1.07 9.55 -10.00
CA VAL A 223 2.13 9.71 -9.01
C VAL A 223 2.75 11.10 -9.10
N ALA A 224 3.06 11.59 -10.30
CA ALA A 224 3.66 12.90 -10.53
C ALA A 224 2.77 14.04 -10.00
N ARG A 225 1.47 13.99 -10.30
CA ARG A 225 0.48 14.93 -9.78
C ARG A 225 0.46 14.89 -8.25
N LEU A 226 0.30 13.70 -7.67
CA LEU A 226 0.16 13.56 -6.23
C LEU A 226 1.45 13.91 -5.47
N ALA A 227 2.62 13.64 -6.06
CA ALA A 227 3.91 14.04 -5.51
C ALA A 227 4.06 15.57 -5.50
N THR A 228 3.65 16.25 -6.58
CA THR A 228 3.63 17.72 -6.66
C THR A 228 2.74 18.33 -5.58
N GLU A 229 1.52 17.83 -5.43
CA GLU A 229 0.58 18.28 -4.39
C GLU A 229 1.12 18.02 -2.97
N THR A 230 1.77 16.86 -2.76
CA THR A 230 2.37 16.49 -1.48
C THR A 230 3.55 17.40 -1.13
N ALA A 231 4.42 17.69 -2.10
CA ALA A 231 5.56 18.60 -1.93
C ALA A 231 5.09 20.02 -1.55
N ALA A 232 4.06 20.52 -2.24
CA ALA A 232 3.42 21.79 -1.89
C ALA A 232 2.83 21.77 -0.48
N ARG A 233 2.09 20.71 -0.11
CA ARG A 233 1.50 20.58 1.25
C ARG A 233 2.55 20.56 2.35
N LEU A 234 3.72 19.96 2.10
CA LEU A 234 4.82 19.91 3.06
C LEU A 234 5.62 21.22 3.15
N GLY A 235 5.25 22.26 2.39
CA GLY A 235 5.98 23.53 2.37
C GLY A 235 7.34 23.45 1.66
N ALA A 236 7.52 22.46 0.78
CA ALA A 236 8.71 22.25 -0.03
C ALA A 236 8.31 22.08 -1.51
N PRO A 237 7.64 23.07 -2.12
CA PRO A 237 7.01 22.92 -3.43
C PRO A 237 8.03 22.51 -4.49
N HIS A 238 7.67 21.47 -5.24
CA HIS A 238 8.42 20.97 -6.37
C HIS A 238 7.45 20.30 -7.33
N THR A 239 7.57 20.61 -8.61
CA THR A 239 6.81 19.97 -9.67
C THR A 239 7.52 18.71 -10.11
N CYS A 240 6.84 17.57 -10.03
CA CYS A 240 7.29 16.32 -10.63
C CYS A 240 6.58 16.13 -11.97
N ALA A 241 7.35 15.83 -13.02
CA ALA A 241 6.81 15.38 -14.30
C ALA A 241 6.59 13.85 -14.28
N PRO A 242 5.69 13.31 -15.13
CA PRO A 242 5.52 11.85 -15.27
C PRO A 242 6.83 11.11 -15.56
N ASP A 243 7.72 11.71 -16.37
CA ASP A 243 9.01 11.12 -16.76
C ASP A 243 10.01 11.04 -15.59
N ASP A 244 9.80 11.80 -14.51
CA ASP A 244 10.60 11.71 -13.29
C ASP A 244 10.23 10.47 -12.46
N ILE A 245 9.12 9.81 -12.78
CA ILE A 245 8.57 8.71 -11.99
C ILE A 245 8.93 7.36 -12.62
N ALA A 246 9.73 6.57 -11.92
CA ALA A 246 10.03 5.20 -12.33
C ALA A 246 8.86 4.25 -12.01
N VAL A 247 8.22 3.72 -13.05
CA VAL A 247 7.18 2.70 -12.97
C VAL A 247 7.54 1.56 -13.90
N ASN A 248 7.40 0.32 -13.44
CA ASN A 248 7.40 -0.85 -14.29
C ASN A 248 5.99 -1.47 -14.30
N ALA A 249 5.39 -1.60 -15.49
CA ALA A 249 4.05 -2.17 -15.69
C ALA A 249 4.07 -3.47 -16.50
N ASP A 250 5.21 -4.14 -16.61
CA ASP A 250 5.37 -5.38 -17.39
C ASP A 250 4.71 -6.60 -16.69
N TYR A 251 4.35 -6.46 -15.40
CA TYR A 251 3.87 -7.53 -14.54
C TYR A 251 2.35 -7.47 -14.26
N LEU A 252 1.56 -6.79 -15.10
CA LEU A 252 0.11 -6.68 -14.92
C LEU A 252 -0.63 -8.02 -15.09
N GLY A 253 -0.01 -8.99 -15.78
CA GLY A 253 -0.55 -10.34 -15.97
C GLY A 253 -1.96 -10.33 -16.57
N ALA A 254 -2.85 -11.13 -15.98
CA ALA A 254 -4.27 -11.19 -16.35
C ALA A 254 -5.12 -10.06 -15.75
N GLY A 255 -4.49 -9.05 -15.14
CA GLY A 255 -5.15 -7.90 -14.53
C GLY A 255 -5.14 -7.91 -13.00
N TYR A 256 -5.95 -7.02 -12.43
CA TYR A 256 -6.00 -6.79 -10.99
C TYR A 256 -6.59 -7.99 -10.24
N ALA A 257 -5.97 -8.35 -9.11
CA ALA A 257 -6.38 -9.41 -8.20
C ALA A 257 -6.40 -10.84 -8.81
N VAL A 258 -5.84 -11.02 -10.01
CA VAL A 258 -5.62 -12.34 -10.63
C VAL A 258 -4.16 -12.75 -10.45
N MET A 259 -3.92 -13.81 -9.68
CA MET A 259 -2.58 -14.30 -9.35
C MET A 259 -2.05 -15.23 -10.44
N GLY A 260 -0.90 -14.89 -11.03
CA GLY A 260 -0.19 -15.70 -12.01
C GLY A 260 0.85 -16.64 -11.40
N ALA A 261 1.55 -17.39 -12.26
CA ALA A 261 2.68 -18.23 -11.85
C ALA A 261 3.84 -17.42 -11.25
N PRO A 262 4.23 -16.24 -11.80
CA PRO A 262 5.29 -15.42 -11.21
C PRO A 262 4.97 -14.96 -9.77
N GLU A 263 3.73 -14.54 -9.51
CA GLU A 263 3.32 -14.15 -8.16
C GLU A 263 3.35 -15.34 -7.19
N ARG A 264 2.86 -16.51 -7.60
CA ARG A 264 2.93 -17.73 -6.78
C ARG A 264 4.37 -18.12 -6.45
N GLU A 265 5.27 -18.06 -7.43
CA GLU A 265 6.69 -18.32 -7.23
C GLU A 265 7.28 -17.35 -6.21
N ALA A 266 7.04 -16.04 -6.39
CA ALA A 266 7.57 -15.01 -5.50
C ALA A 266 7.07 -15.15 -4.06
N ILE A 267 5.77 -15.40 -3.87
CA ILE A 267 5.15 -15.64 -2.56
C ILE A 267 5.80 -16.87 -1.90
N THR A 268 5.96 -17.96 -2.64
CA THR A 268 6.57 -19.20 -2.15
C THR A 268 8.03 -18.98 -1.76
N LEU A 269 8.79 -18.28 -2.59
CA LEU A 269 10.21 -18.02 -2.38
C LEU A 269 10.44 -17.18 -1.11
N PHE A 270 9.71 -16.08 -0.95
CA PHE A 270 9.79 -15.25 0.26
C PHE A 270 9.36 -16.01 1.51
N ALA A 271 8.30 -16.80 1.42
CA ALA A 271 7.80 -17.59 2.54
C ALA A 271 8.80 -18.68 2.98
N GLN A 272 9.36 -19.44 2.04
CA GLN A 272 10.23 -20.58 2.35
C GLN A 272 11.66 -20.17 2.71
N ILE A 273 12.18 -19.09 2.13
CA ILE A 273 13.56 -18.66 2.35
C ILE A 273 13.69 -17.72 3.55
N GLU A 274 12.76 -16.77 3.69
CA GLU A 274 12.85 -15.69 4.68
C GLU A 274 11.73 -15.73 5.73
N GLY A 275 10.74 -16.63 5.60
CA GLY A 275 9.59 -16.65 6.50
C GLY A 275 8.68 -15.43 6.34
N LEU A 276 8.70 -14.77 5.17
CA LEU A 276 7.92 -13.56 4.90
C LEU A 276 6.71 -13.87 4.02
N LEU A 277 5.53 -13.43 4.47
CA LEU A 277 4.27 -13.65 3.78
C LEU A 277 3.89 -12.45 2.91
N LEU A 278 3.95 -12.65 1.60
CA LEU A 278 3.51 -11.66 0.62
C LEU A 278 2.07 -11.92 0.19
N ASP A 279 1.29 -10.87 -0.02
CA ASP A 279 -0.08 -11.01 -0.48
C ASP A 279 -0.18 -11.29 -2.00
N PRO A 280 -1.24 -11.98 -2.46
CA PRO A 280 -1.40 -12.38 -3.87
C PRO A 280 -1.57 -11.25 -4.87
N VAL A 281 -1.96 -10.05 -4.43
CA VAL A 281 -2.37 -8.96 -5.31
C VAL A 281 -1.29 -7.91 -5.47
N TYR A 282 -0.64 -7.49 -4.37
CA TYR A 282 0.29 -6.36 -4.38
C TYR A 282 1.73 -6.80 -4.21
N THR A 283 2.09 -7.25 -3.01
CA THR A 283 3.47 -7.52 -2.63
C THR A 283 4.03 -8.76 -3.33
N GLY A 284 3.21 -9.78 -3.61
CA GLY A 284 3.58 -10.92 -4.46
C GLY A 284 3.95 -10.48 -5.88
N ARG A 285 3.17 -9.58 -6.49
CA ARG A 285 3.45 -9.01 -7.81
C ARG A 285 4.70 -8.14 -7.84
N ALA A 286 4.87 -7.28 -6.84
CA ALA A 286 6.08 -6.47 -6.72
C ALA A 286 7.34 -7.32 -6.52
N ALA A 287 7.24 -8.40 -5.73
CA ALA A 287 8.33 -9.35 -5.54
C ALA A 287 8.61 -10.17 -6.81
N ALA A 288 7.58 -10.58 -7.55
CA ALA A 288 7.76 -11.24 -8.84
C ALA A 288 8.53 -10.34 -9.83
N GLY A 289 8.15 -9.06 -9.89
CA GLY A 289 8.87 -8.07 -10.70
C GLY A 289 10.31 -7.87 -10.24
N LEU A 290 10.55 -7.77 -8.92
CA LEU A 290 11.91 -7.68 -8.36
C LEU A 290 12.77 -8.89 -8.79
N ILE A 291 12.25 -10.10 -8.62
CA ILE A 291 12.95 -11.35 -8.94
C ILE A 291 13.29 -11.42 -10.43
N ASP A 292 12.33 -11.11 -11.31
CA ASP A 292 12.56 -11.09 -12.76
C ASP A 292 13.62 -10.06 -13.17
N LEU A 293 13.56 -8.85 -12.63
CA LEU A 293 14.55 -7.79 -12.91
C LEU A 293 15.98 -8.20 -12.47
N ILE A 294 16.11 -8.94 -11.37
CA ILE A 294 17.40 -9.50 -10.94
C ILE A 294 17.86 -10.60 -11.91
N ARG A 295 16.99 -11.56 -12.24
CA ARG A 295 17.32 -12.68 -13.14
C ARG A 295 17.71 -12.21 -14.55
N ARG A 296 17.12 -11.11 -15.02
CA ARG A 296 17.44 -10.48 -16.30
C ARG A 296 18.68 -9.57 -16.25
N GLY A 297 19.31 -9.41 -15.08
CA GLY A 297 20.47 -8.53 -14.89
C GLY A 297 20.16 -7.03 -14.99
N VAL A 298 18.88 -6.63 -14.96
CA VAL A 298 18.49 -5.21 -14.91
C VAL A 298 18.85 -4.62 -13.54
N ILE A 299 18.73 -5.43 -12.49
CA ILE A 299 19.31 -5.19 -11.18
C ILE A 299 20.59 -6.03 -11.09
N GLY A 300 21.74 -5.37 -11.03
CA GLY A 300 23.04 -6.03 -11.02
C GLY A 300 23.44 -6.60 -9.65
N PRO A 301 24.42 -7.53 -9.60
CA PRO A 301 24.87 -8.17 -8.36
C PRO A 301 25.54 -7.20 -7.37
N ASP A 302 26.11 -6.11 -7.87
CA ASP A 302 26.73 -5.07 -7.04
C ASP A 302 25.71 -4.12 -6.38
N GLU A 303 24.45 -4.16 -6.81
CA GLU A 303 23.39 -3.33 -6.26
C GLU A 303 22.96 -3.78 -4.86
N THR A 304 22.59 -2.80 -4.02
CA THR A 304 21.84 -3.03 -2.79
C THR A 304 20.41 -2.54 -2.99
N VAL A 305 19.44 -3.44 -2.82
CA VAL A 305 18.03 -3.16 -3.11
C VAL A 305 17.18 -3.32 -1.86
N LEU A 306 16.32 -2.33 -1.62
CA LEU A 306 15.30 -2.39 -0.58
C LEU A 306 13.97 -2.81 -1.21
N PHE A 307 13.42 -3.93 -0.75
CA PHE A 307 12.02 -4.27 -0.97
C PHE A 307 11.15 -3.64 0.14
N TRP A 308 10.24 -2.72 -0.20
CA TRP A 308 9.34 -2.14 0.79
C TRP A 308 8.09 -3.02 0.92
N HIS A 309 8.05 -3.84 1.96
CA HIS A 309 6.93 -4.74 2.19
C HIS A 309 5.73 -3.96 2.73
N THR A 310 4.73 -3.75 1.87
CA THR A 310 3.55 -2.91 2.19
C THR A 310 2.41 -3.65 2.90
N GLY A 311 2.66 -4.86 3.39
CA GLY A 311 1.68 -5.73 4.04
C GLY A 311 0.74 -6.46 3.09
N GLY A 312 -0.44 -6.82 3.59
CA GLY A 312 -1.50 -7.46 2.81
C GLY A 312 -1.79 -8.92 3.14
N ALA A 313 -1.04 -9.52 4.07
CA ALA A 313 -1.11 -10.94 4.43
C ALA A 313 -2.54 -11.49 4.66
N PRO A 314 -3.51 -10.78 5.28
CA PRO A 314 -4.86 -11.31 5.43
C PRO A 314 -5.55 -11.72 4.12
N ALA A 315 -5.17 -11.13 2.98
CA ALA A 315 -5.72 -11.51 1.69
C ALA A 315 -5.33 -12.94 1.27
N LEU A 316 -4.23 -13.51 1.80
CA LEU A 316 -3.80 -14.89 1.49
C LEU A 316 -4.92 -15.91 1.70
N PHE A 317 -5.71 -15.75 2.76
CA PHE A 317 -6.80 -16.67 3.12
C PHE A 317 -7.97 -16.64 2.13
N ALA A 318 -8.06 -15.64 1.26
CA ALA A 318 -9.03 -15.61 0.16
C ALA A 318 -8.54 -16.31 -1.11
N TYR A 319 -7.28 -16.76 -1.13
CA TYR A 319 -6.62 -17.43 -2.25
C TYR A 319 -6.09 -18.82 -1.87
N SER A 320 -6.61 -19.41 -0.77
CA SER A 320 -6.14 -20.70 -0.24
C SER A 320 -5.98 -21.76 -1.33
N ASP A 321 -7.02 -21.97 -2.13
CA ASP A 321 -7.08 -23.04 -3.13
C ASP A 321 -6.07 -22.85 -4.26
N GLN A 322 -5.59 -21.61 -4.48
CA GLN A 322 -4.59 -21.28 -5.50
C GLN A 322 -3.16 -21.30 -4.95
N LEU A 323 -3.00 -21.30 -3.63
CA LEU A 323 -1.70 -21.25 -2.94
C LEU A 323 -1.32 -22.59 -2.31
N THR A 324 -2.28 -23.46 -2.06
CA THR A 324 -2.04 -24.84 -1.63
C THR A 324 -1.82 -25.75 -2.85
N PRO A 325 -0.98 -26.79 -2.73
CA PRO A 325 -0.94 -27.85 -3.72
C PRO A 325 -2.35 -28.42 -3.93
N THR A 326 -2.77 -28.62 -5.17
CA THR A 326 -3.95 -29.45 -5.45
C THR A 326 -3.68 -30.85 -4.92
N PRO A 327 -4.61 -31.48 -4.16
CA PRO A 327 -4.46 -32.87 -3.80
C PRO A 327 -4.31 -33.70 -5.06
N ASP A 328 -3.25 -34.51 -5.16
CA ASP A 328 -3.14 -35.51 -6.22
C ASP A 328 -4.36 -36.45 -6.10
N HIS A 329 -5.15 -36.55 -7.17
CA HIS A 329 -6.25 -37.51 -7.30
C HIS A 329 -5.73 -38.89 -7.70
#